data_AF-A0A935M5C2-F1
#
_entry.id   AF-A0A935M5C2-F1
#
_cell.length_a   1.000
_cell.length_b   1.000
_cell.length_c   1.000
_cell.angle_alpha   90.00
_cell.angle_beta   90.00
_cell.angle_gamma   90.00
#
_symmetry.space_group_name_H-M   'P 1'
#
loop_
_entity.id
_entity.type
_entity.pdbx_description
1 polymer ?
#
loop_
_entity_poly.entity_id
_entity_poly.type
_entity_poly.pdbx_seq_one_letter_code
_entity_poly.pdbx_strand_id
1 'polypeptide(L)'
;MKKRNYLRYSTGIISLTLLPLFCIVYFFSNNVFEPIKVIEINKVPKDVLDRYFPIGVDEIRNYKEVILNGNEKEDFNNLEISRSLTRKLLNSKDTINGIHITINEHAKFWTFIRIINIINEEKVKRYIWEKNNFWIFYKKPLAANGLSNCVIGYPNLPYQEDSNRNNLFQEQTQSSFFLLKLFWLPLMLFACMIWINYQQLKYV
;
A
#
# COMPACT_ATOMS: atom_id res chain seq x y z
N MET A 1 32.67 -26.93 56.71
CA MET A 1 31.64 -26.49 55.72
C MET A 1 32.20 -25.29 54.95
N LYS A 2 32.42 -25.42 53.63
CA LYS A 2 33.05 -24.37 52.81
C LYS A 2 31.97 -23.35 52.42
N LYS A 3 32.12 -22.10 52.85
CA LYS A 3 31.19 -20.99 52.53
C LYS A 3 31.30 -20.69 51.02
N ARG A 4 30.25 -21.01 50.25
CA ARG A 4 30.22 -20.77 48.79
C ARG A 4 29.74 -19.34 48.55
N ASN A 5 30.61 -18.51 47.99
CA ASN A 5 30.28 -17.12 47.66
C ASN A 5 29.33 -17.10 46.46
N TYR A 6 28.10 -16.66 46.66
CA TYR A 6 27.13 -16.43 45.58
C TYR A 6 27.58 -15.21 44.78
N LEU A 7 27.96 -15.42 43.51
CA LEU A 7 28.13 -14.33 42.56
C LEU A 7 26.74 -13.74 42.28
N ARG A 8 26.36 -12.69 43.03
CA ARG A 8 25.17 -11.88 42.72
C ARG A 8 25.45 -11.16 41.40
N TYR A 9 24.90 -11.70 40.32
CA TYR A 9 25.02 -11.16 38.97
C TYR A 9 24.09 -9.94 38.75
N SER A 10 24.07 -9.00 39.71
CA SER A 10 23.19 -7.83 39.70
C SER A 10 23.48 -6.91 38.51
N THR A 11 24.76 -6.75 38.16
CA THR A 11 25.21 -5.97 37.01
C THR A 11 24.71 -6.57 35.69
N GLY A 12 24.68 -7.90 35.59
CA GLY A 12 24.14 -8.59 34.43
C GLY A 12 22.65 -8.41 34.28
N ILE A 13 21.88 -8.39 35.39
CA ILE A 13 20.43 -8.11 35.37
C ILE A 13 20.15 -6.69 34.89
N ILE A 14 20.93 -5.69 35.34
CA ILE A 14 20.80 -4.29 34.91
C ILE A 14 21.11 -4.13 33.41
N SER A 15 22.19 -4.75 32.93
CA SER A 15 22.49 -4.78 31.50
C SER A 15 21.39 -5.50 30.70
N LEU A 16 20.80 -6.55 31.30
CA LEU A 16 19.71 -7.33 30.72
C LEU A 16 18.42 -6.53 30.50
N THR A 17 18.06 -5.66 31.45
CA THR A 17 16.85 -4.84 31.34
C THR A 17 17.06 -3.60 30.48
N LEU A 18 18.27 -3.04 30.47
CA LEU A 18 18.56 -1.84 29.68
C LEU A 18 18.67 -2.13 28.19
N LEU A 19 19.16 -3.31 27.79
CA LEU A 19 19.39 -3.61 26.37
C LEU A 19 18.10 -3.63 25.52
N PRO A 20 16.99 -4.28 25.91
CA PRO A 20 15.71 -4.18 25.21
C PRO A 20 15.18 -2.75 25.17
N LEU A 21 15.36 -2.00 26.27
CA LEU A 21 14.94 -0.60 26.35
C LEU A 21 15.69 0.26 25.32
N PHE A 22 17.01 0.11 25.22
CA PHE A 22 17.83 0.79 24.22
C PHE A 22 17.48 0.39 22.79
N CYS A 23 17.17 -0.89 22.53
CA CYS A 23 16.70 -1.34 21.22
C CYS A 23 15.37 -0.68 20.84
N ILE A 24 14.40 -0.59 21.76
CA ILE A 24 13.11 0.07 21.52
C ILE A 24 13.34 1.56 21.23
N VAL A 25 14.13 2.25 22.05
CA VAL A 25 14.47 3.67 21.85
C VAL A 25 15.14 3.88 20.48
N TYR A 26 16.08 3.01 20.11
CA TYR A 26 16.74 3.06 18.81
C TYR A 26 15.76 2.83 17.64
N PHE A 27 14.80 1.92 17.77
CA PHE A 27 13.80 1.70 16.71
C PHE A 27 12.86 2.90 16.55
N PHE A 28 12.45 3.54 17.65
CA PHE A 28 11.67 4.77 17.59
C PHE A 28 12.47 5.95 17.01
N SER A 29 13.75 6.11 17.36
CA SER A 29 14.58 7.20 16.82
C SER A 29 14.87 7.06 15.33
N ASN A 30 14.79 5.85 14.79
CA ASN A 30 15.04 5.55 13.37
C ASN A 30 13.75 5.35 12.56
N ASN A 31 12.59 5.75 13.09
CA ASN A 31 11.29 5.70 12.39
C ASN A 31 10.95 4.31 11.83
N VAL A 32 11.45 3.23 12.44
CA VAL A 32 11.28 1.85 11.95
C VAL A 32 9.80 1.44 11.91
N PHE A 33 8.98 2.05 12.76
CA PHE A 33 7.54 1.78 12.85
C PHE A 33 6.67 2.80 12.12
N GLU A 34 7.24 3.77 11.39
CA GLU A 34 6.42 4.66 10.58
C GLU A 34 5.75 3.86 9.46
N PRO A 35 4.41 3.93 9.34
CA PRO A 35 3.71 3.19 8.30
C PRO A 35 4.13 3.72 6.93
N ILE A 36 4.64 2.84 6.07
CA ILE A 36 4.91 3.18 4.68
C ILE A 36 3.56 3.52 4.02
N LYS A 37 3.36 4.80 3.69
CA LYS A 37 2.16 5.27 3.00
C LYS A 37 2.32 5.00 1.52
N VAL A 38 1.86 3.84 1.07
CA VAL A 38 1.79 3.48 -0.34
C VAL A 38 0.43 3.82 -0.93
N ILE A 39 0.41 4.25 -2.18
CA ILE A 39 -0.80 4.31 -3.00
C ILE A 39 -0.67 3.18 -4.02
N GLU A 40 -1.54 2.17 -3.91
CA GLU A 40 -1.64 1.12 -4.93
C GLU A 40 -2.32 1.73 -6.16
N ILE A 41 -1.56 1.88 -7.25
CA ILE A 41 -2.09 2.34 -8.53
C ILE A 41 -1.88 1.22 -9.54
N ASN A 42 -2.97 0.66 -10.04
CA ASN A 42 -2.92 -0.41 -11.02
C ASN A 42 -2.95 0.17 -12.44
N LYS A 43 -1.85 0.00 -13.17
CA LYS A 43 -1.78 0.28 -14.61
C LYS A 43 -2.18 -0.97 -15.38
N VAL A 44 -3.13 -0.85 -16.29
CA VAL A 44 -3.55 -1.98 -17.12
C VAL A 44 -2.58 -2.11 -18.30
N PRO A 45 -1.94 -3.27 -18.52
CA PRO A 45 -1.14 -3.53 -19.70
C PRO A 45 -1.99 -3.45 -20.98
N LYS A 46 -1.42 -2.93 -22.07
CA LYS A 46 -2.16 -2.72 -23.32
C LYS A 46 -2.72 -4.03 -23.90
N ASP A 47 -1.93 -5.10 -23.87
CA ASP A 47 -2.34 -6.44 -24.34
C ASP A 47 -3.55 -6.99 -23.58
N VAL A 48 -3.62 -6.72 -22.27
CA VAL A 48 -4.77 -7.06 -21.44
C VAL A 48 -5.96 -6.18 -21.83
N LEU A 49 -5.74 -4.89 -22.02
CA LEU A 49 -6.79 -3.95 -22.39
C LEU A 49 -7.43 -4.32 -23.74
N ASP A 50 -6.61 -4.56 -24.77
CA ASP A 50 -7.05 -4.94 -26.12
C ASP A 50 -7.82 -6.27 -26.12
N ARG A 51 -7.47 -7.21 -25.23
CA ARG A 51 -8.19 -8.48 -25.08
C ARG A 51 -9.60 -8.30 -24.53
N TYR A 52 -9.78 -7.43 -23.54
CA TYR A 52 -11.08 -7.22 -22.89
C TYR A 52 -11.93 -6.14 -23.58
N PHE A 53 -11.29 -5.23 -24.29
CA PHE A 53 -11.90 -4.15 -25.06
C PHE A 53 -11.37 -4.19 -26.50
N PRO A 54 -11.74 -5.21 -27.30
CA PRO A 54 -11.20 -5.38 -28.66
C PRO A 54 -11.60 -4.25 -29.61
N ILE A 55 -12.66 -3.51 -29.28
CA ILE A 55 -13.16 -2.36 -30.04
C ILE A 55 -12.55 -1.04 -29.49
N GLY A 56 -11.78 -1.11 -28.39
CA GLY A 56 -11.23 0.05 -27.69
C GLY A 56 -12.07 0.50 -26.50
N VAL A 57 -11.43 1.15 -25.52
CA VAL A 57 -12.10 1.67 -24.32
C VAL A 57 -12.95 2.89 -24.64
N ASP A 58 -12.60 3.65 -25.67
CA ASP A 58 -13.35 4.85 -26.07
C ASP A 58 -14.73 4.49 -26.64
N GLU A 59 -14.86 3.33 -27.25
CA GLU A 59 -16.08 2.89 -27.94
C GLU A 59 -17.14 2.28 -27.01
N ILE A 60 -16.78 1.97 -25.74
CA ILE A 60 -17.74 1.32 -24.83
C ILE A 60 -18.77 2.30 -24.24
N ARG A 61 -18.52 3.61 -24.29
CA ARG A 61 -19.33 4.65 -23.64
C ARG A 61 -19.20 5.98 -24.34
N ASN A 62 -20.13 6.89 -24.08
CA ASN A 62 -19.99 8.28 -24.49
C ASN A 62 -19.10 9.02 -23.48
N TYR A 63 -17.82 9.15 -23.79
CA TYR A 63 -16.87 9.85 -22.91
C TYR A 63 -16.94 11.35 -23.11
N LYS A 64 -16.98 12.07 -21.99
CA LYS A 64 -16.64 13.49 -21.98
C LYS A 64 -15.13 13.63 -21.83
N GLU A 65 -14.50 14.16 -22.88
CA GLU A 65 -13.06 14.38 -22.91
C GLU A 65 -12.65 15.56 -22.03
N VAL A 66 -11.54 15.39 -21.32
CA VAL A 66 -10.83 16.44 -20.59
C VAL A 66 -9.35 16.31 -20.86
N ILE A 67 -8.73 17.37 -21.38
CA ILE A 67 -7.30 17.37 -21.73
C ILE A 67 -6.56 18.25 -20.74
N LEU A 68 -5.45 17.73 -20.19
CA LEU A 68 -4.52 18.48 -19.36
C LEU A 68 -3.29 18.79 -20.22
N ASN A 69 -3.07 20.07 -20.51
CA ASN A 69 -2.13 20.53 -21.54
C ASN A 69 -0.84 21.13 -20.98
N GLY A 70 -0.70 21.25 -19.66
CA GLY A 70 0.45 21.85 -18.99
C GLY A 70 0.29 23.33 -18.63
N ASN A 71 -0.80 23.97 -19.06
CA ASN A 71 -1.16 25.29 -18.56
C ASN A 71 -1.79 25.15 -17.18
N GLU A 72 -1.08 25.61 -16.14
CA GLU A 72 -1.49 25.36 -14.75
C GLU A 72 -2.91 25.85 -14.42
N LYS A 73 -3.31 27.02 -14.93
CA LYS A 73 -4.63 27.58 -14.64
C LYS A 73 -5.73 26.80 -15.34
N GLU A 74 -5.48 26.40 -16.58
CA GLU A 74 -6.43 25.60 -17.36
C GLU A 74 -6.54 24.19 -16.81
N ASP A 75 -5.40 23.54 -16.53
CA ASP A 75 -5.33 22.20 -15.94
C ASP A 75 -6.04 22.16 -14.58
N PHE A 76 -5.86 23.18 -13.75
CA PHE A 76 -6.58 23.28 -12.48
C PHE A 76 -8.09 23.33 -12.67
N ASN A 77 -8.58 24.15 -13.60
CA ASN A 77 -10.01 24.23 -13.92
C ASN A 77 -10.53 22.92 -14.51
N ASN A 78 -9.78 22.30 -15.42
CA ASN A 78 -10.12 21.03 -16.05
C ASN A 78 -10.19 19.89 -15.02
N LEU A 79 -9.32 19.89 -14.02
CA LEU A 79 -9.36 18.94 -12.89
C LEU A 79 -10.60 19.15 -12.01
N GLU A 80 -10.98 20.39 -11.69
CA GLU A 80 -12.20 20.66 -10.93
C GLU A 80 -13.47 20.29 -11.73
N ILE A 81 -13.47 20.55 -13.04
CA ILE A 81 -14.53 20.07 -13.95
C ILE A 81 -14.59 18.54 -13.92
N SER A 82 -13.44 17.86 -13.99
CA SER A 82 -13.35 16.40 -13.95
C SER A 82 -13.89 15.84 -12.64
N ARG A 83 -13.57 16.48 -11.49
CA ARG A 83 -14.12 16.12 -10.18
C ARG A 83 -15.64 16.26 -10.16
N SER A 84 -16.16 17.40 -10.60
CA SER A 84 -17.60 17.67 -10.64
C SER A 84 -18.35 16.67 -11.53
N LEU A 85 -17.80 16.37 -12.72
CA LEU A 85 -18.34 15.37 -13.64
C LEU A 85 -18.31 13.98 -13.00
N THR A 86 -17.21 13.61 -12.35
CA THR A 86 -17.06 12.30 -11.69
C THR A 86 -18.10 12.14 -10.60
N ARG A 87 -18.26 13.15 -9.74
CA ARG A 87 -19.29 13.16 -8.69
C ARG A 87 -20.69 13.00 -9.27
N LYS A 88 -21.01 13.75 -10.33
CA LYS A 88 -22.30 13.66 -11.02
C LYS A 88 -22.54 12.26 -11.57
N LEU A 89 -21.55 11.70 -12.28
CA LEU A 89 -21.59 10.37 -12.89
C LEU A 89 -21.87 9.26 -11.86
N LEU A 90 -21.20 9.32 -10.71
CA LEU A 90 -21.37 8.34 -9.63
C LEU A 90 -22.72 8.49 -8.93
N ASN A 91 -23.16 9.73 -8.66
CA ASN A 91 -24.43 10.01 -7.98
C ASN A 91 -25.64 9.63 -8.84
N SER A 92 -25.58 9.89 -10.15
CA SER A 92 -26.64 9.50 -11.08
C SER A 92 -26.59 8.02 -11.47
N LYS A 93 -25.53 7.29 -11.09
CA LYS A 93 -25.29 5.90 -11.47
C LYS A 93 -25.32 5.69 -12.98
N ASP A 94 -24.75 6.63 -13.72
CA ASP A 94 -24.83 6.68 -15.18
C ASP A 94 -23.98 5.58 -15.84
N THR A 95 -24.64 4.61 -16.46
CA THR A 95 -23.97 3.48 -17.13
C THR A 95 -23.69 3.71 -18.61
N ILE A 96 -24.11 4.86 -19.17
CA ILE A 96 -23.97 5.17 -20.61
C ILE A 96 -22.78 6.10 -20.82
N ASN A 97 -22.64 7.10 -19.96
CA ASN A 97 -21.58 8.10 -20.10
C ASN A 97 -20.32 7.70 -19.31
N GLY A 98 -19.21 8.34 -19.65
CA GLY A 98 -17.93 8.23 -18.97
C GLY A 98 -17.15 9.54 -19.03
N ILE A 99 -16.00 9.58 -18.36
CA ILE A 99 -15.07 10.71 -18.42
C ILE A 99 -13.72 10.16 -18.86
N HIS A 100 -13.15 10.76 -19.89
CA HIS A 100 -11.83 10.41 -20.41
C HIS A 100 -10.90 11.59 -20.19
N ILE A 101 -9.91 11.40 -19.32
CA ILE A 101 -8.90 12.41 -18.99
C ILE A 101 -7.60 12.03 -19.69
N THR A 102 -7.07 12.95 -20.51
CA THR A 102 -5.82 12.79 -21.25
C THR A 102 -4.77 13.73 -20.69
N ILE A 103 -3.65 13.17 -20.25
CA ILE A 103 -2.48 13.92 -19.78
C ILE A 103 -1.55 14.14 -20.97
N ASN A 104 -1.47 15.37 -21.47
CA ASN A 104 -0.53 15.68 -22.54
C ASN A 104 0.92 15.60 -22.03
N GLU A 105 1.90 15.44 -22.93
CA GLU A 105 3.32 15.29 -22.60
C GLU A 105 3.90 16.52 -21.88
N HIS A 106 3.30 17.70 -22.10
CA HIS A 106 3.67 18.94 -21.44
C HIS A 106 3.01 19.14 -20.06
N ALA A 107 2.06 18.27 -19.69
CA ALA A 107 1.38 18.36 -18.41
C ALA A 107 2.33 18.03 -17.26
N LYS A 108 2.24 18.82 -16.18
CA LYS A 108 3.09 18.64 -15.02
C LYS A 108 2.65 17.42 -14.22
N PHE A 109 3.60 16.70 -13.60
CA PHE A 109 3.32 15.51 -12.79
C PHE A 109 2.27 15.71 -11.68
N TRP A 110 2.13 16.92 -11.14
CA TRP A 110 1.10 17.21 -10.14
C TRP A 110 -0.32 16.96 -10.66
N THR A 111 -0.56 17.09 -11.97
CA THR A 111 -1.87 16.81 -12.60
C THR A 111 -2.24 15.35 -12.46
N PHE A 112 -1.30 14.44 -12.71
CA PHE A 112 -1.45 13.01 -12.48
C PHE A 112 -1.84 12.71 -11.02
N ILE A 113 -1.11 13.28 -10.05
CA ILE A 113 -1.41 13.10 -8.62
C ILE A 113 -2.83 13.60 -8.29
N ARG A 114 -3.27 14.71 -8.90
CA ARG A 114 -4.62 15.24 -8.70
C ARG A 114 -5.70 14.33 -9.26
N ILE A 115 -5.48 13.68 -10.41
CA ILE A 115 -6.43 12.68 -10.94
C ILE A 115 -6.59 11.52 -9.95
N ILE A 116 -5.47 11.01 -9.41
CA ILE A 116 -5.50 9.94 -8.40
C ILE A 116 -6.24 10.39 -7.13
N ASN A 117 -6.03 11.63 -6.68
CA ASN A 117 -6.77 12.19 -5.56
C ASN A 117 -8.26 12.28 -5.85
N ILE A 118 -8.68 12.71 -7.05
CA ILE A 118 -10.10 12.74 -7.45
C ILE A 118 -10.70 11.33 -7.40
N ILE A 119 -10.01 10.32 -7.95
CA ILE A 119 -10.45 8.93 -7.93
C ILE A 119 -10.67 8.45 -6.49
N ASN A 120 -9.73 8.76 -5.58
CA ASN A 120 -9.80 8.35 -4.18
C ASN A 120 -10.87 9.11 -3.38
N GLU A 121 -10.90 10.44 -3.49
CA GLU A 121 -11.81 11.34 -2.76
C GLU A 121 -13.27 11.11 -3.16
N GLU A 122 -13.54 10.97 -4.46
CA GLU A 122 -14.89 10.69 -4.97
C GLU A 122 -15.27 9.21 -4.87
N LYS A 123 -14.39 8.36 -4.30
CA LYS A 123 -14.60 6.92 -4.09
C LYS A 123 -14.96 6.18 -5.39
N VAL A 124 -14.25 6.52 -6.46
CA VAL A 124 -14.40 5.86 -7.77
C VAL A 124 -13.99 4.40 -7.64
N LYS A 125 -14.96 3.50 -7.80
CA LYS A 125 -14.71 2.06 -7.67
C LYS A 125 -14.01 1.46 -8.88
N ARG A 126 -14.20 2.03 -10.08
CA ARG A 126 -13.65 1.52 -11.32
C ARG A 126 -13.20 2.66 -12.22
N TYR A 127 -11.97 2.53 -12.68
CA TYR A 127 -11.38 3.34 -13.73
C TYR A 127 -10.39 2.46 -14.50
N ILE A 128 -10.01 2.89 -15.69
CA ILE A 128 -8.92 2.29 -16.46
C ILE A 128 -7.84 3.34 -16.57
N TRP A 129 -6.60 2.95 -16.29
CA TRP A 129 -5.42 3.77 -16.53
C TRP A 129 -4.49 3.05 -17.50
N GLU A 130 -4.27 3.67 -18.66
CA GLU A 130 -3.31 3.22 -19.67
C GLU A 130 -2.48 4.42 -20.15
N LYS A 131 -1.15 4.33 -20.01
CA LYS A 131 -0.21 5.41 -20.35
C LYS A 131 -0.62 6.76 -19.73
N ASN A 132 -1.12 7.68 -20.55
CA ASN A 132 -1.51 9.03 -20.18
C ASN A 132 -3.03 9.22 -20.14
N ASN A 133 -3.80 8.14 -20.31
CA ASN A 133 -5.24 8.16 -20.41
C ASN A 133 -5.88 7.55 -19.17
N PHE A 134 -6.91 8.23 -18.67
CA PHE A 134 -7.75 7.76 -17.57
C PHE A 134 -9.20 7.74 -18.02
N TRP A 135 -9.82 6.56 -17.98
CA TRP A 135 -11.24 6.41 -18.23
C TRP A 135 -11.96 6.13 -16.92
N ILE A 136 -12.82 7.05 -16.51
CA ILE A 136 -13.63 6.94 -15.30
C ILE A 136 -15.06 6.65 -15.73
N PHE A 137 -15.64 5.58 -15.20
CA PHE A 137 -17.01 5.19 -15.53
C PHE A 137 -17.72 4.47 -14.39
N TYR A 138 -19.03 4.69 -14.28
CA TYR A 138 -19.84 3.93 -13.33
C TYR A 138 -20.22 2.57 -13.92
N LYS A 139 -19.86 1.51 -13.19
CA LYS A 139 -20.34 0.15 -13.45
C LYS A 139 -21.21 -0.28 -12.28
N LYS A 140 -22.44 -0.70 -12.61
CA LYS A 140 -23.38 -1.27 -11.64
C LYS A 140 -22.68 -2.40 -10.86
N PRO A 141 -22.73 -2.40 -9.52
CA PRO A 141 -22.20 -3.52 -8.75
C PRO A 141 -22.95 -4.79 -9.16
N LEU A 142 -22.20 -5.86 -9.45
CA LEU A 142 -22.81 -7.18 -9.61
C LEU A 142 -23.46 -7.53 -8.27
N ALA A 143 -24.69 -8.07 -8.29
CA ALA A 143 -25.35 -8.54 -7.09
C ALA A 143 -24.40 -9.50 -6.35
N ALA A 144 -24.13 -9.19 -5.09
CA ALA A 144 -23.03 -9.76 -4.35
C ALA A 144 -23.28 -11.25 -4.02
N ASN A 145 -22.70 -12.14 -4.82
CA ASN A 145 -22.32 -13.46 -4.34
C ASN A 145 -20.87 -13.36 -3.83
N GLY A 146 -20.70 -12.80 -2.62
CA GLY A 146 -19.57 -13.08 -1.73
C GLY A 146 -18.16 -12.56 -2.03
N LEU A 147 -17.88 -11.88 -3.15
CA LEU A 147 -16.51 -11.41 -3.45
C LEU A 147 -16.43 -9.88 -3.53
N SER A 148 -16.24 -9.25 -2.38
CA SER A 148 -16.04 -7.81 -2.21
C SER A 148 -14.57 -7.48 -1.97
N ASN A 149 -13.70 -7.69 -2.95
CA ASN A 149 -12.36 -7.11 -2.95
C ASN A 149 -12.36 -5.93 -3.93
N CYS A 150 -12.60 -4.74 -3.38
CA CYS A 150 -12.49 -3.49 -4.10
C CYS A 150 -11.01 -3.12 -4.20
N VAL A 151 -10.32 -3.62 -5.23
CA VAL A 151 -9.02 -3.07 -5.62
C VAL A 151 -9.29 -1.88 -6.53
N ILE A 152 -8.83 -0.71 -6.09
CA ILE A 152 -8.80 0.53 -6.86
C ILE A 152 -8.06 0.23 -8.18
N GLY A 153 -8.76 0.29 -9.32
CA GLY A 153 -8.16 0.17 -10.66
C GLY A 153 -8.48 -1.09 -11.48
N TYR A 154 -9.38 -1.97 -11.04
CA TYR A 154 -9.81 -3.12 -11.88
C TYR A 154 -11.27 -3.00 -12.33
N PRO A 155 -11.58 -2.94 -13.65
CA PRO A 155 -12.77 -3.63 -14.11
C PRO A 155 -12.61 -5.10 -13.70
N ASN A 156 -13.66 -5.80 -13.25
CA ASN A 156 -13.65 -7.24 -12.95
C ASN A 156 -13.06 -8.09 -14.10
N LEU A 157 -11.75 -8.10 -14.22
CA LEU A 157 -10.96 -8.96 -15.05
C LEU A 157 -10.43 -10.02 -14.09
N PRO A 158 -10.58 -11.32 -14.36
CA PRO A 158 -9.92 -12.34 -13.57
C PRO A 158 -8.41 -12.09 -13.64
N TYR A 159 -7.88 -11.49 -12.57
CA TYR A 159 -6.46 -11.27 -12.37
C TYR A 159 -5.89 -12.57 -11.79
N GLN A 160 -4.93 -13.18 -12.49
CA GLN A 160 -4.12 -14.27 -11.97
C GLN A 160 -3.20 -13.70 -10.88
N GLU A 161 -3.70 -13.75 -9.65
CA GLU A 161 -3.04 -13.29 -8.45
C GLU A 161 -2.21 -14.45 -7.87
N ASP A 162 -0.95 -14.65 -8.27
CA ASP A 162 -0.14 -15.70 -7.61
C ASP A 162 1.38 -15.44 -7.45
N SER A 163 2.05 -14.60 -8.25
CA SER A 163 3.53 -14.53 -8.14
C SER A 163 4.10 -13.27 -7.46
N ASN A 164 3.55 -12.08 -7.72
CA ASN A 164 4.24 -10.83 -7.36
C ASN A 164 3.87 -10.22 -6.00
N ARG A 165 2.67 -10.50 -5.45
CA ARG A 165 2.32 -10.08 -4.08
C ARG A 165 3.18 -10.79 -3.03
N ASN A 166 3.55 -12.04 -3.31
CA ASN A 166 4.47 -12.81 -2.48
C ASN A 166 5.84 -12.13 -2.39
N ASN A 167 6.34 -11.52 -3.46
CA ASN A 167 7.68 -10.92 -3.49
C ASN A 167 7.78 -9.64 -2.66
N LEU A 168 6.75 -8.79 -2.66
CA LEU A 168 6.75 -7.51 -1.93
C LEU A 168 6.50 -7.69 -0.43
N PHE A 169 5.58 -8.61 -0.07
CA PHE A 169 5.47 -9.09 1.31
C PHE A 169 6.72 -9.86 1.74
N GLN A 170 7.37 -10.60 0.84
CA GLN A 170 8.66 -11.26 1.11
C GLN A 170 9.77 -10.25 1.37
N GLU A 171 9.88 -9.16 0.63
CA GLU A 171 10.91 -8.13 0.88
C GLU A 171 10.68 -7.45 2.25
N GLN A 172 9.44 -7.10 2.59
CA GLN A 172 9.14 -6.48 3.88
C GLN A 172 9.26 -7.46 5.07
N THR A 173 8.87 -8.73 4.87
CA THR A 173 9.10 -9.78 5.87
C THR A 173 10.58 -10.13 5.99
N GLN A 174 11.36 -10.13 4.91
CA GLN A 174 12.82 -10.34 4.94
C GLN A 174 13.54 -9.27 5.76
N SER A 175 13.14 -8.00 5.64
CA SER A 175 13.67 -6.92 6.49
C SER A 175 13.38 -7.15 7.98
N SER A 176 12.16 -7.58 8.29
CA SER A 176 11.74 -7.89 9.67
C SER A 176 12.43 -9.14 10.22
N PHE A 177 12.59 -10.18 9.40
CA PHE A 177 13.33 -11.41 9.71
C PHE A 177 14.83 -11.16 9.86
N PHE A 178 15.39 -10.21 9.13
CA PHE A 178 16.80 -9.82 9.26
C PHE A 178 17.09 -9.29 10.66
N LEU A 179 16.25 -8.40 11.19
CA LEU A 179 16.38 -7.91 12.56
C LEU A 179 16.27 -9.06 13.58
N LEU A 180 15.29 -9.94 13.41
CA LEU A 180 15.11 -11.12 14.27
C LEU A 180 16.33 -12.06 14.24
N LYS A 181 16.93 -12.26 13.06
CA LYS A 181 18.15 -13.07 12.86
C LYS A 181 19.38 -12.39 13.45
N LEU A 182 19.47 -11.07 13.38
CA LEU A 182 20.55 -10.26 13.96
C LEU A 182 20.53 -10.31 15.50
N PHE A 183 19.34 -10.28 16.11
CA PHE A 183 19.18 -10.28 17.56
C PHE A 183 18.99 -11.67 18.18
N TRP A 184 18.94 -12.76 17.39
CA TRP A 184 18.66 -14.11 17.90
C TRP A 184 19.74 -14.64 18.86
N LEU A 185 21.02 -14.35 18.59
CA LEU A 185 22.17 -14.77 19.42
C LEU A 185 22.15 -14.10 20.80
N PRO A 186 21.98 -12.76 20.89
CA PRO A 186 21.72 -12.09 22.15
C PRO A 186 20.51 -12.65 22.91
N LEU A 187 19.42 -12.97 22.21
CA LEU A 187 18.19 -13.53 22.79
C LEU A 187 18.40 -14.95 23.35
N MET A 188 19.20 -15.77 22.68
CA MET A 188 19.54 -17.11 23.15
C MET A 188 20.44 -17.04 24.39
N LEU A 189 21.45 -16.18 24.37
CA LEU A 189 22.31 -15.91 25.54
C LEU A 189 21.49 -15.41 26.73
N PHE A 190 20.52 -14.53 26.46
CA PHE A 190 19.56 -14.04 27.45
C PHE A 190 18.75 -15.18 28.08
N ALA A 191 18.16 -16.06 27.26
CA ALA A 191 17.39 -17.21 27.74
C ALA A 191 18.26 -18.19 28.55
N CYS A 192 19.50 -18.46 28.12
CA CYS A 192 20.45 -19.29 28.86
C CYS A 192 20.81 -18.67 30.23
N MET A 193 21.05 -17.36 30.29
CA MET A 193 21.35 -16.69 31.56
C MET A 193 20.16 -16.71 32.53
N ILE A 194 18.93 -16.52 32.04
CA ILE A 194 17.71 -16.68 32.86
C ILE A 194 17.59 -18.11 33.37
N TRP A 195 17.80 -19.10 32.51
CA TRP A 195 17.72 -20.51 32.89
C TRP A 195 18.73 -20.88 33.97
N ILE A 196 20.00 -20.48 33.81
CA ILE A 196 21.05 -20.73 34.80
C ILE A 196 20.71 -20.07 36.14
N ASN A 197 20.20 -18.83 36.11
CA ASN A 197 19.80 -18.11 37.32
C ASN A 197 18.59 -18.78 38.02
N TYR A 198 17.59 -19.20 37.25
CA TYR A 198 16.43 -19.94 37.75
C TYR A 198 16.84 -21.26 38.41
N GLN A 199 17.77 -22.01 37.80
CA GLN A 199 18.30 -23.23 38.41
C GLN A 199 19.01 -22.93 39.73
N GLN A 200 19.79 -21.83 39.82
CA GLN A 200 20.47 -21.44 41.06
C GLN A 200 19.49 -21.05 42.19
N LEU A 201 18.33 -20.49 41.86
CA LEU A 201 17.27 -20.17 42.82
C LEU A 201 16.54 -21.42 43.36
N LYS A 202 16.48 -22.50 42.57
CA LYS A 202 15.76 -23.74 42.93
C LYS A 202 16.48 -24.62 43.96
N TYR A 203 17.77 -24.37 44.18
CA TYR A 203 18.62 -25.10 45.14
C TYR A 203 18.94 -24.26 46.40
N VAL A 204 18.09 -23.26 46.69
CA VAL A 204 18.00 -22.52 47.96
C VAL A 204 16.75 -22.98 48.68
#